data_AF-A0A945UQM5-F1
#
_entry.id   AF-A0A945UQM5-F1
#
_cell.length_a   1.000
_cell.length_b   1.000
_cell.length_c   1.000
_cell.angle_alpha   90.00
_cell.angle_beta   90.00
_cell.angle_gamma   90.00
#
_symmetry.space_group_name_H-M   'P 1'
#
loop_
_entity.id
_entity.type
_entity.pdbx_description
1 polymer ?
#
loop_
_entity_poly.entity_id
_entity_poly.type
_entity_poly.pdbx_seq_one_letter_code
_entity_poly.pdbx_strand_id
1 'polypeptide(L)'
;MQDPFTGRPTCIQGGRLPSAEAWRALQHDHRRRLEALARFRTAAAQVGIGTYPDDDLVLWDADEIGLLAKADPLWEELDAAARAFREVFPLVDLEDFGFPDEVEDLLGEASSALRPISSGVEATAFEARDHSIYKFFMPRDDGHIGGTFSFTRGEDVALEAEASDGTYQAMLEKFDLIMRLGGMPTEVVGVTKREGVLVTKQTLGELLSEGADTSQVQPPELIPLASRFLRAHRDHPRLFFVDGSPWLVADLHSKNMVKAADGELRAIDLLAAPLPSDLIAQEPLLADWLERVAEDPTANVLRAVHDDEL
;
A
#
# COMPACT_ATOMS: atom_id res chain seq x y z
N MET A 1 -16.49 -17.22 -4.56
CA MET A 1 -17.31 -16.02 -4.85
C MET A 1 -16.69 -15.33 -6.05
N GLN A 2 -17.46 -14.62 -6.87
CA GLN A 2 -16.93 -13.90 -8.03
C GLN A 2 -17.12 -12.41 -7.85
N ASP A 3 -16.14 -11.66 -8.32
CA ASP A 3 -16.20 -10.22 -8.44
C ASP A 3 -17.23 -9.83 -9.51
N PRO A 4 -18.20 -8.94 -9.21
CA PRO A 4 -19.31 -8.66 -10.13
C PRO A 4 -18.89 -7.85 -11.38
N PHE A 5 -17.71 -7.21 -11.38
CA PHE A 5 -17.23 -6.41 -12.50
C PHE A 5 -16.27 -7.22 -13.38
N THR A 6 -15.29 -7.87 -12.75
CA THR A 6 -14.24 -8.59 -13.49
C THR A 6 -14.52 -10.09 -13.69
N GLY A 7 -15.52 -10.65 -12.99
CA GLY A 7 -15.83 -12.09 -13.00
C GLY A 7 -14.79 -12.97 -12.31
N ARG A 8 -13.71 -12.39 -11.78
CA ARG A 8 -12.59 -13.11 -11.14
C ARG A 8 -12.98 -13.61 -9.75
N PRO A 9 -12.32 -14.66 -9.23
CA PRO A 9 -12.50 -15.05 -7.84
C PRO A 9 -12.18 -13.89 -6.88
N THR A 10 -13.03 -13.71 -5.87
CA THR A 10 -12.85 -12.67 -4.83
C THR A 10 -13.10 -13.24 -3.44
N CYS A 11 -12.42 -12.68 -2.44
CA CYS A 11 -12.62 -13.00 -1.03
C CYS A 11 -13.56 -12.01 -0.31
N ILE A 12 -13.97 -10.92 -0.97
CA ILE A 12 -14.69 -9.80 -0.37
C ILE A 12 -16.10 -9.67 -0.94
N GLN A 13 -17.08 -9.50 -0.06
CA GLN A 13 -18.46 -9.11 -0.41
C GLN A 13 -19.12 -8.34 0.73
N GLY A 14 -19.51 -7.10 0.45
CA GLY A 14 -20.22 -6.25 1.39
C GLY A 14 -19.41 -5.96 2.65
N GLY A 15 -20.10 -5.86 3.78
CA GLY A 15 -19.49 -5.71 5.11
C GLY A 15 -19.10 -7.04 5.78
N ARG A 16 -19.22 -8.18 5.09
CA ARG A 16 -18.87 -9.47 5.66
C ARG A 16 -17.35 -9.62 5.71
N LEU A 17 -16.81 -9.79 6.91
CA LEU A 17 -15.40 -10.14 7.07
C LEU A 17 -15.09 -11.52 6.48
N PRO A 18 -13.97 -11.66 5.75
CA PRO A 18 -13.54 -12.94 5.20
C PRO A 18 -13.21 -13.93 6.33
N SER A 19 -13.23 -15.23 6.01
CA SER A 19 -12.73 -16.25 6.93
C SER A 19 -11.22 -16.06 7.18
N ALA A 20 -10.69 -16.65 8.26
CA ALA A 20 -9.26 -16.60 8.52
C ALA A 20 -8.40 -17.19 7.38
N GLU A 21 -8.92 -18.19 6.66
CA GLU A 21 -8.27 -18.74 5.48
C GLU A 21 -8.24 -17.74 4.33
N ALA A 22 -9.39 -17.11 4.02
CA ALA A 22 -9.48 -16.08 3.00
C ALA A 22 -8.65 -14.84 3.34
N TRP A 23 -8.54 -14.47 4.61
CA TRP A 23 -7.63 -13.41 5.08
C TRP A 23 -6.17 -13.72 4.76
N ARG A 24 -5.71 -14.94 5.10
CA ARG A 24 -4.34 -15.39 4.78
C ARG A 24 -4.10 -15.46 3.29
N ALA A 25 -5.11 -15.86 2.51
CA ALA A 25 -5.02 -15.86 1.05
C ALA A 25 -4.84 -14.44 0.50
N LEU A 26 -5.63 -13.46 0.96
CA LEU A 26 -5.48 -12.06 0.58
C LEU A 26 -4.08 -11.52 0.90
N GLN A 27 -3.60 -11.75 2.13
CA GLN A 27 -2.26 -11.34 2.52
C GLN A 27 -1.16 -12.05 1.72
N HIS A 28 -1.35 -13.33 1.40
CA HIS A 28 -0.44 -14.06 0.53
C HIS A 28 -0.41 -13.49 -0.88
N ASP A 29 -1.56 -13.12 -1.44
CA ASP A 29 -1.65 -12.56 -2.78
C ASP A 29 -1.04 -11.14 -2.87
N HIS A 30 -1.12 -10.32 -1.81
CA HIS A 30 -0.38 -9.04 -1.77
C HIS A 30 1.13 -9.26 -1.82
N ARG A 31 1.66 -10.19 -1.00
CA ARG A 31 3.09 -10.53 -1.04
C ARG A 31 3.52 -11.10 -2.39
N ARG A 32 2.70 -11.97 -3.00
CA ARG A 32 2.97 -12.49 -4.36
C ARG A 32 3.05 -11.39 -5.41
N ARG A 33 2.21 -10.36 -5.33
CA ARG A 33 2.29 -9.19 -6.24
C ARG A 33 3.60 -8.44 -6.09
N LEU A 34 4.03 -8.19 -4.86
CA LEU A 34 5.31 -7.54 -4.57
C LEU A 34 6.50 -8.37 -5.07
N GLU A 35 6.50 -9.68 -4.82
CA GLU A 35 7.53 -10.59 -5.32
C GLU A 35 7.58 -10.63 -6.87
N ALA A 36 6.42 -10.69 -7.52
CA ALA A 36 6.32 -10.70 -8.97
C ALA A 36 6.77 -9.37 -9.59
N LEU A 37 6.39 -8.24 -9.00
CA LEU A 37 6.86 -6.92 -9.43
C LEU A 37 8.38 -6.79 -9.27
N ALA A 38 8.95 -7.22 -8.13
CA ALA A 38 10.39 -7.18 -7.92
C ALA A 38 11.17 -8.00 -8.96
N ARG A 39 10.67 -9.20 -9.31
CA ARG A 39 11.25 -10.03 -10.39
C ARG A 39 11.13 -9.33 -11.74
N PHE A 40 9.99 -8.74 -12.04
CA PHE A 40 9.76 -8.05 -13.29
C PHE A 40 10.67 -6.83 -13.45
N ARG A 41 10.79 -5.99 -12.42
CA ARG A 41 11.74 -4.86 -12.38
C ARG A 41 13.18 -5.32 -12.56
N THR A 42 13.56 -6.42 -11.92
CA THR A 42 14.92 -6.98 -12.04
C THR A 42 15.21 -7.41 -13.48
N ALA A 43 14.30 -8.17 -14.10
CA ALA A 43 14.45 -8.61 -15.49
C ALA A 43 14.46 -7.42 -16.47
N ALA A 44 13.61 -6.42 -16.24
CA ALA A 44 13.53 -5.21 -17.05
C ALA A 44 14.87 -4.43 -17.00
N ALA A 45 15.43 -4.25 -15.80
CA ALA A 45 16.70 -3.57 -15.63
C ALA A 45 17.85 -4.29 -16.36
N GLN A 46 17.84 -5.63 -16.41
CA GLN A 46 18.88 -6.41 -17.11
C GLN A 46 18.88 -6.19 -18.62
N VAL A 47 17.74 -5.86 -19.23
CA VAL A 47 17.65 -5.49 -20.66
C VAL A 47 17.69 -3.98 -20.89
N GLY A 48 17.98 -3.18 -19.85
CA GLY A 48 18.17 -1.73 -19.95
C GLY A 48 16.89 -0.90 -19.92
N ILE A 49 15.77 -1.47 -19.46
CA ILE A 49 14.49 -0.77 -19.31
C ILE A 49 14.49 -0.01 -17.96
N GLY A 50 14.03 1.24 -17.99
CA GLY A 50 13.82 2.06 -16.79
C GLY A 50 12.70 1.50 -15.90
N THR A 51 12.84 1.62 -14.59
CA THR A 51 11.90 1.01 -13.63
C THR A 51 11.44 1.97 -12.54
N TYR A 52 11.66 3.28 -12.73
CA TYR A 52 11.23 4.33 -11.81
C TYR A 52 10.76 5.58 -12.57
N PRO A 53 9.51 6.04 -12.35
CA PRO A 53 8.45 5.31 -11.67
C PRO A 53 8.17 3.95 -12.36
N ASP A 54 7.43 3.07 -11.69
CA ASP A 54 7.19 1.69 -12.15
C ASP A 54 5.92 1.57 -13.02
N ASP A 55 5.36 2.69 -13.48
CA ASP A 55 4.15 2.76 -14.28
C ASP A 55 4.27 2.06 -15.64
N ASP A 56 5.31 2.36 -16.43
CA ASP A 56 5.51 1.73 -17.74
C ASP A 56 5.51 0.19 -17.63
N LEU A 57 6.16 -0.35 -16.59
CA LEU A 57 6.16 -1.80 -16.33
C LEU A 57 4.77 -2.29 -15.91
N VAL A 58 4.12 -1.57 -15.02
CA VAL A 58 2.83 -1.97 -14.45
C VAL A 58 1.70 -1.91 -15.47
N LEU A 59 1.83 -1.11 -16.52
CA LEU A 59 0.87 -1.00 -17.62
C LEU A 59 1.18 -1.92 -18.81
N TRP A 60 2.38 -2.51 -18.87
CA TRP A 60 2.72 -3.42 -19.97
C TRP A 60 1.84 -4.65 -20.06
N ASP A 61 1.38 -4.89 -21.29
CA ASP A 61 0.71 -6.11 -21.68
C ASP A 61 1.77 -7.20 -21.93
N ALA A 62 1.59 -8.37 -21.34
CA ALA A 62 2.60 -9.43 -21.40
C ALA A 62 2.88 -9.91 -22.84
N ASP A 63 1.92 -9.77 -23.75
CA ASP A 63 2.10 -10.20 -25.14
C ASP A 63 2.99 -9.24 -25.98
N GLU A 64 3.27 -8.03 -25.49
CA GLU A 64 4.14 -7.07 -26.17
C GLU A 64 5.62 -7.52 -26.18
N ILE A 65 6.07 -8.24 -25.14
CA ILE A 65 7.46 -8.73 -25.00
C ILE A 65 7.64 -10.13 -25.63
N GLY A 66 6.56 -10.90 -25.78
CA GLY A 66 6.62 -12.28 -26.29
C GLY A 66 7.27 -12.42 -27.68
N LEU A 67 7.26 -11.35 -28.47
CA LEU A 67 7.96 -11.29 -29.76
C LEU A 67 9.49 -11.27 -29.62
N LEU A 68 9.99 -10.62 -28.56
CA LEU A 68 11.41 -10.52 -28.24
C LEU A 68 11.92 -11.69 -27.40
N ALA A 69 11.02 -12.44 -26.75
CA ALA A 69 11.38 -13.59 -25.91
C ALA A 69 12.28 -14.63 -26.62
N LYS A 70 12.15 -14.75 -27.95
CA LYS A 70 12.98 -15.68 -28.75
C LYS A 70 14.32 -15.10 -29.21
N ALA A 71 14.58 -13.82 -28.95
CA ALA A 71 15.76 -13.12 -29.42
C ALA A 71 16.99 -13.40 -28.55
N ASP A 72 16.83 -13.50 -27.23
CA ASP A 72 17.90 -13.71 -26.25
C ASP A 72 17.34 -14.21 -24.90
N PRO A 73 18.09 -14.98 -24.09
CA PRO A 73 17.63 -15.45 -22.78
C PRO A 73 17.18 -14.35 -21.80
N LEU A 74 17.76 -13.14 -21.87
CA LEU A 74 17.32 -12.03 -21.02
C LEU A 74 15.90 -11.57 -21.37
N TRP A 75 15.54 -11.60 -22.66
CA TRP A 75 14.17 -11.29 -23.10
C TRP A 75 13.19 -12.42 -22.77
N GLU A 76 13.63 -13.67 -22.74
CA GLU A 76 12.83 -14.80 -22.25
C GLU A 76 12.51 -14.66 -20.76
N GLU A 77 13.50 -14.28 -19.94
CA GLU A 77 13.32 -14.02 -18.51
C GLU A 77 12.35 -12.84 -18.28
N LEU A 78 12.45 -11.78 -19.08
CA LEU A 78 11.53 -10.65 -19.02
C LEU A 78 10.09 -11.04 -19.37
N ASP A 79 9.86 -11.79 -20.46
CA ASP A 79 8.51 -12.26 -20.84
C ASP A 79 7.92 -13.16 -19.75
N ALA A 80 8.71 -14.08 -19.19
CA ALA A 80 8.27 -14.95 -18.10
C ALA A 80 7.90 -14.15 -16.84
N ALA A 81 8.70 -13.15 -16.48
CA ALA A 81 8.41 -12.27 -15.34
C ALA A 81 7.16 -11.40 -15.57
N ALA A 82 6.99 -10.86 -16.78
CA ALA A 82 5.80 -10.09 -17.17
C ALA A 82 4.52 -10.94 -17.08
N ARG A 83 4.53 -12.16 -17.64
CA ARG A 83 3.39 -13.10 -17.57
C ARG A 83 3.05 -13.47 -16.13
N ALA A 84 4.06 -13.83 -15.33
CA ALA A 84 3.87 -14.15 -13.93
C ALA A 84 3.30 -12.96 -13.13
N PHE A 85 3.72 -11.73 -13.45
CA PHE A 85 3.15 -10.53 -12.85
C PHE A 85 1.68 -10.33 -13.25
N ARG A 86 1.31 -10.53 -14.52
CA ARG A 86 -0.09 -10.41 -14.97
C ARG A 86 -1.05 -11.43 -14.35
N GLU A 87 -0.56 -12.61 -13.96
CA GLU A 87 -1.37 -13.60 -13.23
C GLU A 87 -1.87 -13.07 -11.89
N VAL A 88 -1.07 -12.25 -11.21
CA VAL A 88 -1.38 -11.71 -9.87
C VAL A 88 -1.82 -10.25 -9.91
N PHE A 89 -1.44 -9.50 -10.94
CA PHE A 89 -1.73 -8.08 -11.11
C PHE A 89 -2.28 -7.82 -12.53
N PRO A 90 -3.57 -8.12 -12.74
CA PRO A 90 -4.13 -8.09 -14.07
C PRO A 90 -4.42 -6.69 -14.59
N LEU A 91 -4.42 -6.59 -15.92
CA LEU A 91 -5.05 -5.49 -16.62
C LEU A 91 -6.57 -5.70 -16.65
N VAL A 92 -7.31 -4.64 -16.38
CA VAL A 92 -8.77 -4.57 -16.46
C VAL A 92 -9.18 -3.35 -17.29
N ASP A 93 -10.43 -3.31 -17.74
CA ASP A 93 -10.96 -2.14 -18.43
C ASP A 93 -11.79 -1.31 -17.44
N LEU A 94 -11.64 0.01 -17.48
CA LEU A 94 -12.42 0.89 -16.62
C LEU A 94 -13.94 0.79 -16.93
N GLU A 95 -14.26 0.46 -18.19
CA GLU A 95 -15.60 0.19 -18.69
C GLU A 95 -16.29 -0.99 -17.98
N ASP A 96 -15.53 -1.97 -17.46
CA ASP A 96 -16.07 -3.08 -16.67
C ASP A 96 -16.79 -2.56 -15.41
N PHE A 97 -16.38 -1.40 -14.90
CA PHE A 97 -16.97 -0.73 -13.73
C PHE A 97 -18.07 0.28 -14.10
N GLY A 98 -18.37 0.42 -15.40
CA GLY A 98 -19.44 1.26 -15.93
C GLY A 98 -19.06 2.73 -16.11
N PHE A 99 -17.78 3.06 -16.13
CA PHE A 99 -17.28 4.37 -16.56
C PHE A 99 -17.07 4.38 -18.08
N PRO A 100 -17.11 5.55 -18.74
CA PRO A 100 -16.74 5.66 -20.14
C PRO A 100 -15.22 5.50 -20.35
N ASP A 101 -14.83 5.23 -21.60
CA ASP A 101 -13.45 5.35 -22.07
C ASP A 101 -12.96 6.80 -21.93
N GLU A 102 -11.68 7.00 -21.60
CA GLU A 102 -11.05 8.32 -21.42
C GLU A 102 -11.66 9.20 -20.31
N VAL A 103 -11.96 8.61 -19.14
CA VAL A 103 -12.43 9.36 -17.96
C VAL A 103 -11.33 10.30 -17.44
N GLU A 104 -11.65 11.58 -17.19
CA GLU A 104 -10.75 12.51 -16.51
C GLU A 104 -11.16 12.72 -15.04
N ASP A 105 -12.47 12.69 -14.76
CA ASP A 105 -13.03 12.87 -13.43
C ASP A 105 -14.02 11.76 -13.09
N LEU A 106 -13.53 10.72 -12.40
CA LEU A 106 -14.34 9.59 -11.94
C LEU A 106 -15.56 9.99 -11.10
N LEU A 107 -15.52 11.09 -10.34
CA LEU A 107 -16.67 11.53 -9.55
C LEU A 107 -17.71 12.26 -10.39
N GLY A 108 -17.24 13.11 -11.31
CA GLY A 108 -18.08 13.86 -12.23
C GLY A 108 -18.80 12.95 -13.23
N GLU A 109 -18.21 11.79 -13.52
CA GLU A 109 -18.69 10.83 -14.51
C GLU A 109 -19.44 9.67 -13.84
N ALA A 110 -20.76 9.62 -14.10
CA ALA A 110 -21.64 8.71 -13.39
C ALA A 110 -21.52 7.26 -13.87
N SER A 111 -20.99 6.37 -13.02
CA SER A 111 -21.21 4.93 -13.17
C SER A 111 -22.64 4.56 -12.74
N SER A 112 -23.34 3.77 -13.56
CA SER A 112 -24.67 3.24 -13.21
C SER A 112 -24.62 2.05 -12.24
N ALA A 113 -23.43 1.50 -11.99
CA ALA A 113 -23.21 0.31 -11.19
C ALA A 113 -22.56 0.60 -9.83
N LEU A 114 -21.92 1.76 -9.69
CA LEU A 114 -21.17 2.19 -8.53
C LEU A 114 -21.74 3.51 -7.97
N ARG A 115 -22.03 3.54 -6.67
CA ARG A 115 -22.50 4.75 -5.98
C ARG A 115 -21.30 5.50 -5.38
N PRO A 116 -21.08 6.79 -5.70
CA PRO A 116 -19.98 7.54 -5.08
C PRO A 116 -20.19 7.69 -3.58
N ILE A 117 -19.13 7.47 -2.80
CA ILE A 117 -19.12 7.62 -1.34
C ILE A 117 -18.37 8.89 -0.97
N SER A 118 -17.12 8.99 -1.42
CA SER A 118 -16.20 10.06 -1.11
C SER A 118 -15.09 10.13 -2.15
N SER A 119 -14.44 11.28 -2.24
CA SER A 119 -13.14 11.41 -2.89
C SER A 119 -12.15 11.96 -1.87
N GLY A 120 -11.01 11.29 -1.80
CA GLY A 120 -9.83 11.75 -1.09
C GLY A 120 -8.80 12.28 -2.08
N VAL A 121 -7.65 12.72 -1.55
CA VAL A 121 -6.54 13.21 -2.37
C VAL A 121 -5.98 12.12 -3.30
N GLU A 122 -5.94 10.88 -2.83
CA GLU A 122 -5.31 9.76 -3.57
C GLU A 122 -6.30 8.87 -4.32
N ALA A 123 -7.56 8.82 -3.87
CA ALA A 123 -8.51 7.85 -4.39
C ALA A 123 -9.94 8.34 -4.33
N THR A 124 -10.72 7.88 -5.30
CA THR A 124 -12.17 8.00 -5.26
C THR A 124 -12.79 6.68 -4.87
N ALA A 125 -13.68 6.71 -3.88
CA ALA A 125 -14.33 5.54 -3.32
C ALA A 125 -15.80 5.44 -3.74
N PHE A 126 -16.19 4.24 -4.14
CA PHE A 126 -17.54 3.92 -4.55
C PHE A 126 -18.07 2.67 -3.84
N GLU A 127 -19.38 2.58 -3.68
CA GLU A 127 -20.07 1.42 -3.17
C GLU A 127 -20.76 0.67 -4.30
N ALA A 128 -20.51 -0.63 -4.41
CA ALA A 128 -21.24 -1.51 -5.31
C ALA A 128 -22.57 -1.97 -4.72
N ARG A 129 -23.41 -2.60 -5.56
CA ARG A 129 -24.74 -3.11 -5.15
C ARG A 129 -24.69 -4.15 -4.03
N ASP A 130 -23.59 -4.90 -3.93
CA ASP A 130 -23.38 -5.89 -2.87
C ASP A 130 -22.79 -5.26 -1.58
N HIS A 131 -22.71 -3.93 -1.54
CA HIS A 131 -22.11 -3.12 -0.49
C HIS A 131 -20.58 -3.22 -0.39
N SER A 132 -19.89 -3.84 -1.35
CA SER A 132 -18.41 -3.80 -1.37
C SER A 132 -17.94 -2.40 -1.76
N ILE A 133 -16.79 -1.98 -1.21
CA ILE A 133 -16.20 -0.67 -1.51
C ILE A 133 -15.14 -0.83 -2.59
N TYR A 134 -15.23 -0.07 -3.66
CA TYR A 134 -14.19 0.01 -4.69
C TYR A 134 -13.47 1.35 -4.57
N LYS A 135 -12.14 1.32 -4.52
CA LYS A 135 -11.31 2.52 -4.55
C LYS A 135 -10.50 2.54 -5.83
N PHE A 136 -10.55 3.67 -6.51
CA PHE A 136 -9.85 3.95 -7.75
C PHE A 136 -8.77 4.97 -7.46
N PHE A 137 -7.51 4.55 -7.55
CA PHE A 137 -6.34 5.39 -7.34
C PHE A 137 -5.85 5.86 -8.71
N MET A 138 -5.94 7.16 -8.96
CA MET A 138 -5.54 7.76 -10.22
C MET A 138 -4.02 7.99 -10.23
N PRO A 139 -3.31 7.61 -11.30
CA PRO A 139 -1.93 8.04 -11.46
C PRO A 139 -1.87 9.53 -11.79
N ARG A 140 -0.71 10.13 -11.53
CA ARG A 140 -0.35 11.49 -11.92
C ARG A 140 0.31 11.45 -13.31
N ASP A 141 0.37 12.62 -13.97
CA ASP A 141 0.98 12.78 -15.30
C ASP A 141 2.46 12.34 -15.38
N ASP A 142 3.15 12.30 -14.24
CA ASP A 142 4.56 11.93 -14.15
C ASP A 142 4.79 10.46 -13.79
N GLY A 143 3.74 9.62 -13.81
CA GLY A 143 3.78 8.18 -13.55
C GLY A 143 3.66 7.78 -12.07
N HIS A 144 3.66 8.74 -11.13
CA HIS A 144 3.49 8.44 -9.71
C HIS A 144 2.02 8.19 -9.35
N ILE A 145 1.77 7.41 -8.30
CA ILE A 145 0.43 7.06 -7.83
C ILE A 145 0.37 6.98 -6.30
N GLY A 146 -0.71 7.50 -5.72
CA GLY A 146 -0.89 7.55 -4.27
C GLY A 146 0.21 8.34 -3.56
N GLY A 147 0.37 8.08 -2.26
CA GLY A 147 1.34 8.74 -1.40
C GLY A 147 2.27 7.76 -0.69
N THR A 148 3.45 8.27 -0.33
CA THR A 148 4.44 7.62 0.54
C THR A 148 5.19 8.68 1.36
N PHE A 149 6.31 8.31 1.98
CA PHE A 149 7.23 9.24 2.64
C PHE A 149 8.56 9.36 1.90
N SER A 150 9.03 10.60 1.77
CA SER A 150 10.43 10.90 1.51
C SER A 150 11.12 11.19 2.85
N PHE A 151 12.41 10.87 2.93
CA PHE A 151 13.18 11.04 4.15
C PHE A 151 14.43 11.86 3.90
N THR A 152 14.71 12.76 4.83
CA THR A 152 15.96 13.53 4.88
C THR A 152 16.54 13.46 6.28
N ARG A 153 17.82 13.79 6.39
CA ARG A 153 18.46 13.98 7.69
C ARG A 153 17.98 15.32 8.28
N GLY A 154 17.55 15.29 9.53
CA GLY A 154 17.15 16.51 10.24
C GLY A 154 18.33 17.25 10.88
N GLU A 155 18.15 18.54 11.14
CA GLU A 155 19.12 19.34 11.93
C GLU A 155 18.90 19.16 13.44
N ASP A 156 17.64 19.13 13.87
CA ASP A 156 17.22 19.01 15.29
C ASP A 156 16.90 17.57 15.72
N VAL A 157 16.57 16.72 14.75
CA VAL A 157 16.11 15.33 14.93
C VAL A 157 16.86 14.43 13.95
N ALA A 158 16.92 13.13 14.23
CA ALA A 158 17.68 12.22 13.38
C ALA A 158 17.17 12.22 11.93
N LEU A 159 15.86 12.11 11.73
CA LEU A 159 15.21 12.07 10.42
C LEU A 159 14.01 13.02 10.36
N GLU A 160 13.79 13.59 9.19
CA GLU A 160 12.56 14.27 8.81
C GLU A 160 11.84 13.44 7.73
N ALA A 161 10.53 13.28 7.89
CA ALA A 161 9.68 12.56 6.95
C ALA A 161 8.58 13.48 6.40
N GLU A 162 8.56 13.63 5.09
CA GLU A 162 7.57 14.42 4.37
C GLU A 162 6.72 13.51 3.49
N ALA A 163 5.42 13.81 3.40
CA ALA A 163 4.56 13.12 2.45
C ALA A 163 5.02 13.45 1.02
N SER A 164 5.15 12.41 0.20
CA SER A 164 5.61 12.50 -1.18
C SER A 164 4.79 11.60 -2.08
N ASP A 165 4.95 11.76 -3.38
CA ASP A 165 4.23 10.96 -4.36
C ASP A 165 4.76 9.53 -4.41
N GLY A 166 3.85 8.55 -4.40
CA GLY A 166 4.18 7.13 -4.36
C GLY A 166 4.35 6.49 -5.74
N THR A 167 4.64 5.20 -5.73
CA THR A 167 4.69 4.33 -6.92
C THR A 167 3.68 3.19 -6.79
N TYR A 168 3.49 2.38 -7.83
CA TYR A 168 2.63 1.19 -7.72
C TYR A 168 3.20 0.20 -6.70
N GLN A 169 4.52 0.06 -6.61
CA GLN A 169 5.16 -0.68 -5.53
C GLN A 169 4.75 -0.13 -4.16
N ALA A 170 4.85 1.18 -3.93
CA ALA A 170 4.48 1.78 -2.64
C ALA A 170 3.00 1.53 -2.29
N MET A 171 2.12 1.56 -3.31
CA MET A 171 0.71 1.22 -3.15
C MET A 171 0.49 -0.26 -2.78
N LEU A 172 1.19 -1.18 -3.43
CA LEU A 172 1.13 -2.61 -3.11
C LEU A 172 1.68 -2.91 -1.70
N GLU A 173 2.76 -2.24 -1.30
CA GLU A 173 3.33 -2.31 0.05
C GLU A 173 2.35 -1.77 1.08
N LYS A 174 1.67 -0.66 0.79
CA LYS A 174 0.59 -0.11 1.62
C LYS A 174 -0.51 -1.15 1.86
N PHE A 175 -0.98 -1.84 0.82
CA PHE A 175 -2.05 -2.82 0.98
C PHE A 175 -1.61 -4.07 1.77
N ASP A 176 -0.38 -4.57 1.55
CA ASP A 176 0.18 -5.64 2.39
C ASP A 176 0.25 -5.20 3.86
N LEU A 177 0.70 -3.97 4.10
CA LEU A 177 0.85 -3.42 5.44
C LEU A 177 -0.49 -3.24 6.16
N ILE A 178 -1.52 -2.72 5.47
CA ILE A 178 -2.89 -2.66 6.01
C ILE A 178 -3.33 -4.05 6.47
N MET A 179 -3.10 -5.09 5.67
CA MET A 179 -3.47 -6.47 6.02
C MET A 179 -2.67 -7.02 7.20
N ARG A 180 -1.36 -6.71 7.30
CA ARG A 180 -0.48 -7.10 8.42
C ARG A 180 -0.90 -6.47 9.75
N LEU A 181 -1.39 -5.23 9.71
CA LEU A 181 -1.85 -4.49 10.88
C LEU A 181 -3.29 -4.85 11.30
N GLY A 182 -3.90 -5.87 10.69
CA GLY A 182 -5.29 -6.22 10.96
C GLY A 182 -6.29 -5.16 10.45
N GLY A 183 -5.88 -4.32 9.50
CA GLY A 183 -6.73 -3.35 8.82
C GLY A 183 -7.85 -4.00 8.01
N MET A 184 -8.67 -3.20 7.35
CA MET A 184 -9.84 -3.70 6.63
C MET A 184 -9.40 -4.55 5.44
N PRO A 185 -9.97 -5.75 5.24
CA PRO A 185 -9.68 -6.60 4.09
C PRO A 185 -9.76 -5.81 2.80
N THR A 186 -8.65 -5.78 2.10
CA THR A 186 -8.49 -5.07 0.84
C THR A 186 -7.89 -6.04 -0.17
N GLU A 187 -8.49 -6.12 -1.34
CA GLU A 187 -8.11 -6.97 -2.46
C GLU A 187 -7.75 -6.05 -3.63
N VAL A 188 -6.59 -6.26 -4.24
CA VAL A 188 -6.24 -5.58 -5.49
C VAL A 188 -6.97 -6.29 -6.62
N VAL A 189 -7.84 -5.56 -7.31
CA VAL A 189 -8.65 -6.08 -8.43
C VAL A 189 -7.82 -6.08 -9.72
N GLY A 190 -7.05 -5.02 -9.94
CA GLY A 190 -6.18 -4.87 -11.10
C GLY A 190 -5.76 -3.42 -11.30
N VAL A 191 -5.14 -3.15 -12.45
CA VAL A 191 -4.87 -1.80 -12.95
C VAL A 191 -5.58 -1.62 -14.29
N THR A 192 -6.11 -0.43 -14.56
CA THR A 192 -6.74 -0.18 -15.86
C THR A 192 -5.69 -0.06 -16.96
N LYS A 193 -5.96 -0.65 -18.12
CA LYS A 193 -4.96 -0.77 -19.19
C LYS A 193 -4.53 0.57 -19.77
N ARG A 194 -5.42 1.55 -19.86
CA ARG A 194 -5.17 2.83 -20.54
C ARG A 194 -4.83 3.95 -19.58
N GLU A 195 -5.60 4.05 -18.50
CA GLU A 195 -5.54 5.17 -17.56
C GLU A 195 -4.56 4.90 -16.42
N GLY A 196 -4.12 3.65 -16.23
CA GLY A 196 -3.27 3.26 -15.11
C GLY A 196 -3.94 3.33 -13.75
N VAL A 197 -5.27 3.28 -13.70
CA VAL A 197 -5.99 3.40 -12.44
C VAL A 197 -5.86 2.11 -11.66
N LEU A 198 -5.25 2.16 -10.48
CA LEU A 198 -5.19 1.01 -9.57
C LEU A 198 -6.56 0.86 -8.89
N VAL A 199 -7.18 -0.30 -9.09
CA VAL A 199 -8.49 -0.61 -8.54
C VAL A 199 -8.36 -1.61 -7.39
N THR A 200 -8.93 -1.25 -6.25
CA THR A 200 -9.05 -2.16 -5.11
C THR A 200 -10.49 -2.36 -4.70
N LYS A 201 -10.77 -3.50 -4.10
CA LYS A 201 -12.03 -3.84 -3.45
C LYS A 201 -11.80 -4.03 -1.97
N GLN A 202 -12.62 -3.43 -1.13
CA GLN A 202 -12.48 -3.42 0.32
C GLN A 202 -13.81 -3.78 0.98
N THR A 203 -13.73 -4.53 2.10
CA THR A 203 -14.90 -4.82 2.93
C THR A 203 -15.50 -3.52 3.49
N LEU A 204 -16.82 -3.39 3.46
CA LEU A 204 -17.51 -2.23 4.04
C LEU A 204 -17.35 -2.19 5.56
N GLY A 205 -17.01 -1.02 6.08
CA GLY A 205 -17.09 -0.68 7.50
C GLY A 205 -17.92 0.58 7.75
N GLU A 206 -18.34 0.76 8.99
CA GLU A 206 -19.04 1.96 9.45
C GLU A 206 -18.04 3.09 9.69
N LEU A 207 -18.28 4.25 9.07
CA LEU A 207 -17.44 5.44 9.25
C LEU A 207 -17.50 5.95 10.69
N LEU A 208 -16.37 6.46 11.17
CA LEU A 208 -16.31 7.14 12.46
C LEU A 208 -16.83 8.56 12.34
N SER A 209 -17.28 9.12 13.48
CA SER A 209 -17.57 10.55 13.58
C SER A 209 -16.29 11.35 13.33
N GLU A 210 -16.43 12.51 12.67
CA GLU A 210 -15.30 13.41 12.44
C GLU A 210 -14.63 13.80 13.76
N GLY A 211 -13.30 13.67 13.82
CA GLY A 211 -12.52 13.98 15.01
C GLY A 211 -12.55 12.90 16.11
N ALA A 212 -13.06 11.70 15.82
CA ALA A 212 -12.95 10.59 16.76
C ALA A 212 -11.47 10.31 17.12
N ASP A 213 -11.19 10.18 18.41
CA ASP A 213 -9.85 9.82 18.89
C ASP A 213 -9.54 8.36 18.52
N THR A 214 -8.50 8.19 17.72
CA THR A 214 -8.02 6.90 17.21
C THR A 214 -6.67 6.51 17.83
N SER A 215 -6.13 7.33 18.75
CA SER A 215 -4.81 7.14 19.32
C SER A 215 -4.68 5.91 20.21
N GLN A 216 -5.78 5.47 20.83
CA GLN A 216 -5.85 4.31 21.74
C GLN A 216 -6.27 3.02 21.01
N VAL A 217 -6.48 3.09 19.70
CA VAL A 217 -7.12 2.02 18.92
C VAL A 217 -6.15 1.42 17.90
N GLN A 218 -4.87 1.53 18.19
CA GLN A 218 -3.81 1.09 17.31
C GLN A 218 -3.36 -0.31 17.72
N PRO A 219 -3.00 -1.18 16.76
CA PRO A 219 -2.41 -2.47 17.08
C PRO A 219 -1.23 -2.28 18.04
N PRO A 220 -1.07 -3.14 19.07
CA PRO A 220 0.03 -3.02 20.04
C PRO A 220 1.42 -3.09 19.40
N GLU A 221 1.51 -3.60 18.17
CA GLU A 221 2.71 -3.66 17.35
C GLU A 221 3.14 -2.29 16.78
N LEU A 222 2.27 -1.28 16.81
CA LEU A 222 2.60 0.08 16.38
C LEU A 222 3.30 0.84 17.52
N ILE A 223 4.61 0.99 17.38
CA ILE A 223 5.49 1.55 18.40
C ILE A 223 5.50 3.08 18.27
N PRO A 224 5.25 3.84 19.35
CA PRO A 224 5.43 5.29 19.33
C PRO A 224 6.85 5.68 18.96
N LEU A 225 7.01 6.54 17.96
CA LEU A 225 8.31 7.09 17.59
C LEU A 225 8.69 8.22 18.55
N ALA A 226 9.88 8.13 19.14
CA ALA A 226 10.38 9.19 19.99
C ALA A 226 10.65 10.45 19.14
N SER A 227 10.14 11.60 19.60
CA SER A 227 10.18 12.87 18.86
C SER A 227 11.59 13.36 18.51
N ARG A 228 12.62 12.88 19.20
CA ARG A 228 14.03 13.18 18.87
C ARG A 228 14.53 12.47 17.61
N PHE A 229 13.91 11.36 17.24
CA PHE A 229 14.35 10.52 16.13
C PHE A 229 13.65 10.88 14.83
N LEU A 230 12.37 11.24 14.90
CA LEU A 230 11.59 11.52 13.71
C LEU A 230 10.64 12.69 13.94
N ARG A 231 10.66 13.65 13.02
CA ARG A 231 9.53 14.55 12.77
C ARG A 231 8.85 14.10 11.47
N ALA A 232 7.56 13.81 11.55
CA ALA A 232 6.76 13.44 10.38
C ALA A 232 5.63 14.46 10.19
N HIS A 233 5.43 14.94 8.97
CA HIS A 233 4.35 15.87 8.65
C HIS A 233 3.00 15.16 8.38
N ARG A 234 2.65 14.22 9.27
CA ARG A 234 1.41 13.43 9.22
C ARG A 234 0.94 13.04 10.61
N ASP A 235 -0.35 12.74 10.71
CA ASP A 235 -0.99 12.36 11.97
C ASP A 235 -0.51 10.99 12.45
N HIS A 236 -0.36 10.86 13.77
CA HIS A 236 -0.07 9.60 14.45
C HIS A 236 1.09 8.77 13.86
N PRO A 237 2.32 9.33 13.72
CA PRO A 237 3.46 8.56 13.25
C PRO A 237 3.82 7.45 14.24
N ARG A 238 4.04 6.24 13.71
CA ARG A 238 4.38 5.02 14.43
C ARG A 238 5.45 4.26 13.68
N LEU A 239 6.23 3.49 14.43
CA LEU A 239 7.16 2.52 13.92
C LEU A 239 6.48 1.15 13.86
N PHE A 240 6.70 0.42 12.77
CA PHE A 240 6.29 -0.97 12.62
C PHE A 240 7.42 -1.77 11.99
N PHE A 241 7.60 -3.03 12.38
CA PHE A 241 8.62 -3.89 11.79
C PHE A 241 7.99 -4.87 10.80
N VAL A 242 8.43 -4.80 9.54
CA VAL A 242 8.04 -5.74 8.48
C VAL A 242 9.26 -6.61 8.19
N ASP A 243 9.16 -7.90 8.54
CA ASP A 243 10.20 -8.89 8.27
C ASP A 243 11.61 -8.45 8.74
N GLY A 244 11.66 -7.74 9.87
CA GLY A 244 12.87 -7.19 10.50
C GLY A 244 13.27 -5.79 10.03
N SER A 245 12.67 -5.25 8.96
CA SER A 245 12.90 -3.88 8.51
C SER A 245 11.98 -2.89 9.24
N PRO A 246 12.49 -1.73 9.69
CA PRO A 246 11.68 -0.68 10.31
C PRO A 246 10.93 0.15 9.27
N TRP A 247 9.65 0.42 9.53
CA TRP A 247 8.75 1.22 8.69
C TRP A 247 8.14 2.36 9.49
N LEU A 248 8.04 3.53 8.85
CA LEU A 248 7.16 4.59 9.30
C LEU A 248 5.73 4.28 8.82
N VAL A 249 4.78 4.33 9.74
CA VAL A 249 3.34 4.23 9.49
C VAL A 249 2.67 5.44 10.09
N ALA A 250 1.78 6.10 9.35
CA ALA A 250 1.07 7.28 9.81
C ALA A 250 -0.32 7.39 9.16
N ASP A 251 -0.97 8.51 9.42
CA ASP A 251 -2.28 8.88 8.86
C ASP A 251 -3.44 7.99 9.35
N LEU A 252 -3.29 7.41 10.54
CA LEU A 252 -4.30 6.57 11.19
C LEU A 252 -5.38 7.40 11.91
N HIS A 253 -5.88 8.44 11.27
CA HIS A 253 -6.90 9.33 11.82
C HIS A 253 -8.33 8.83 11.54
N SER A 254 -9.34 9.43 12.16
CA SER A 254 -10.76 9.00 12.07
C SER A 254 -11.32 8.76 10.67
N LYS A 255 -10.86 9.48 9.64
CA LYS A 255 -11.32 9.30 8.24
C LYS A 255 -10.73 8.07 7.53
N ASN A 256 -9.61 7.56 8.05
CA ASN A 256 -8.90 6.38 7.52
C ASN A 256 -9.13 5.14 8.38
N MET A 257 -10.05 5.21 9.35
CA MET A 257 -10.45 4.13 10.23
C MET A 257 -11.95 3.91 10.12
N VAL A 258 -12.38 2.66 10.17
CA VAL A 258 -13.79 2.29 10.18
C VAL A 258 -14.04 1.21 11.21
N LYS A 259 -15.29 1.08 11.64
CA LYS A 259 -15.74 -0.02 12.49
C LYS A 259 -16.20 -1.18 11.62
N ALA A 260 -15.57 -2.33 11.78
CA ALA A 260 -15.91 -3.54 11.06
C ALA A 260 -17.14 -4.24 11.68
N ALA A 261 -17.66 -5.27 11.01
CA ALA A 261 -18.85 -6.01 11.44
C ALA A 261 -18.67 -6.78 12.75
N ASP A 262 -17.44 -7.07 13.15
CA ASP A 262 -17.08 -7.63 14.47
C ASP A 262 -17.00 -6.57 15.57
N GLY A 263 -17.15 -5.29 15.23
CA GLY A 263 -17.07 -4.16 16.13
C GLY A 263 -15.66 -3.60 16.33
N GLU A 264 -14.64 -4.26 15.78
CA GLU A 264 -13.25 -3.81 15.84
C GLU A 264 -13.01 -2.63 14.90
N LEU A 265 -12.11 -1.74 15.29
CA LEU A 265 -11.69 -0.62 14.46
C LEU A 265 -10.51 -1.02 13.58
N ARG A 266 -10.60 -0.71 12.28
CA ARG A 266 -9.65 -1.17 11.28
C ARG A 266 -9.27 -0.04 10.32
N ALA A 267 -8.00 0.04 9.98
CA ALA A 267 -7.50 0.99 8.98
C ALA A 267 -8.02 0.63 7.59
N ILE A 268 -8.52 1.61 6.86
CA ILE A 268 -8.93 1.47 5.45
C ILE A 268 -7.93 2.14 4.50
N ASP A 269 -7.04 2.96 5.05
CA ASP A 269 -5.95 3.65 4.36
C ASP A 269 -4.88 4.03 5.39
N LEU A 270 -3.65 4.27 4.92
CA LEU A 270 -2.54 4.76 5.73
C LEU A 270 -1.45 5.34 4.83
N LEU A 271 -0.52 6.10 5.41
CA LEU A 271 0.72 6.46 4.74
C LEU A 271 1.87 5.67 5.35
N ALA A 272 2.71 5.06 4.51
CA ALA A 272 3.87 4.31 5.01
C ALA A 272 5.04 4.28 4.03
N ALA A 273 6.22 4.05 4.60
CA ALA A 273 7.45 3.79 3.87
C ALA A 273 8.47 3.08 4.80
N PRO A 274 9.38 2.25 4.25
CA PRO A 274 10.50 1.74 5.02
C PRO A 274 11.43 2.90 5.41
N LEU A 275 11.97 2.85 6.63
CA LEU A 275 13.00 3.82 7.02
C LEU A 275 14.29 3.52 6.23
N PRO A 276 14.95 4.55 5.67
CA PRO A 276 16.11 4.39 4.80
C PRO A 276 17.34 3.91 5.59
N SER A 277 17.83 2.72 5.25
CA SER A 277 18.96 2.08 5.95
C SER A 277 20.26 2.89 5.92
N ASP A 278 20.49 3.65 4.85
CA ASP A 278 21.65 4.51 4.66
C ASP A 278 21.60 5.75 5.57
N LEU A 279 20.42 6.32 5.83
CA LEU A 279 20.27 7.39 6.81
C LEU A 279 20.31 6.85 8.25
N ILE A 280 19.72 5.68 8.51
CA ILE A 280 19.81 5.02 9.82
C ILE A 280 21.28 4.78 10.20
N ALA A 281 22.10 4.30 9.26
CA ALA A 281 23.53 4.03 9.50
C ALA A 281 24.33 5.28 9.88
N GLN A 282 23.84 6.48 9.52
CA GLN A 282 24.46 7.76 9.86
C GLN A 282 24.05 8.29 11.25
N GLU A 283 23.08 7.63 11.90
CA GLU A 283 22.49 8.04 13.17
C GLU A 283 22.61 6.92 14.22
N PRO A 284 23.78 6.76 14.89
CA PRO A 284 24.06 5.60 15.76
C PRO A 284 23.06 5.43 16.90
N LEU A 285 22.53 6.53 17.43
CA LEU A 285 21.53 6.52 18.49
C LEU A 285 20.16 6.03 18.00
N LEU A 286 19.81 6.31 16.75
CA LEU A 286 18.60 5.78 16.12
C LEU A 286 18.78 4.29 15.83
N ALA A 287 19.92 3.91 15.23
CA ALA A 287 20.23 2.51 14.95
C ALA A 287 20.18 1.64 16.21
N ASP A 288 20.86 2.04 17.29
CA ASP A 288 20.82 1.33 18.58
C ASP A 288 19.41 1.22 19.14
N TRP A 289 18.62 2.30 19.06
CA TRP A 289 17.26 2.27 19.57
C TRP A 289 16.38 1.33 18.74
N LEU A 290 16.47 1.37 17.41
CA LEU A 290 15.73 0.48 16.50
C LEU A 290 16.01 -1.00 16.79
N GLU A 291 17.27 -1.36 17.01
CA GLU A 291 17.66 -2.74 17.41
C GLU A 291 16.96 -3.15 18.71
N ARG A 292 16.95 -2.27 19.71
CA ARG A 292 16.32 -2.56 21.01
C ARG A 292 14.80 -2.62 20.92
N VAL A 293 14.15 -1.73 20.18
CA VAL A 293 12.68 -1.76 20.05
C VAL A 293 12.16 -2.88 19.16
N ALA A 294 13.01 -3.43 18.29
CA ALA A 294 12.68 -4.66 17.55
C ALA A 294 12.53 -5.87 18.49
N GLU A 295 13.30 -5.92 19.59
CA GLU A 295 13.23 -6.98 20.60
C GLU A 295 12.22 -6.67 21.71
N ASP A 296 12.16 -5.42 22.15
CA ASP A 296 11.26 -4.93 23.20
C ASP A 296 10.62 -3.59 22.77
N PRO A 297 9.37 -3.61 22.28
CA PRO A 297 8.61 -2.41 21.90
C PRO A 297 8.53 -1.31 22.98
N THR A 298 8.83 -1.65 24.24
CA THR A 298 8.81 -0.71 25.38
C THR A 298 10.18 -0.13 25.72
N ALA A 299 11.23 -0.51 24.98
CA ALA A 299 12.60 -0.09 25.24
C ALA A 299 12.75 1.45 25.22
N ASN A 300 13.39 1.97 26.27
CA ASN A 300 13.64 3.41 26.43
C ASN A 300 14.54 3.97 25.32
N VAL A 301 14.42 5.27 25.07
CA VAL A 301 15.21 5.98 24.04
C VAL A 301 16.73 5.88 24.26
N LEU A 302 17.17 5.88 25.52
CA LEU A 302 18.56 5.70 25.91
C LEU A 302 18.73 4.34 26.60
N ARG A 303 19.92 3.75 26.47
CA ARG A 303 20.28 2.58 27.27
C ARG A 303 20.26 2.94 28.75
N ALA A 304 19.87 1.97 29.58
CA ALA A 304 20.13 2.07 31.02
C ALA A 304 21.65 2.08 31.21
N VAL A 305 22.18 3.13 31.81
CA VAL A 305 23.57 3.16 32.26
C VAL A 305 23.61 2.41 33.58
N HIS A 306 24.53 1.46 33.73
CA HIS A 306 24.76 0.83 35.03
C HIS A 306 25.30 1.89 35.99
N ASP A 307 24.78 1.96 37.22
CA ASP A 307 25.19 2.95 38.23
C ASP A 307 26.70 2.96 38.51
N ASP A 308 27.42 1.89 38.14
CA ASP A 308 28.88 1.77 38.27
C ASP A 308 29.68 2.60 37.23
N GLU A 309 29.01 3.25 36.27
CA GLU A 309 29.61 4.09 35.22
C GLU A 309 29.29 5.60 35.37
N LEU A 310 28.68 6.02 36.49
CA LEU A 310 28.41 7.43 36.85
C LEU A 310 29.36 7.95 37.94
#